data_AF-A0A7W8QMQ0-F1
#
_entry.id   AF-A0A7W8QMQ0-F1
#
_cell.length_a   1.000
_cell.length_b   1.000
_cell.length_c   1.000
_cell.angle_alpha   90.00
_cell.angle_beta   90.00
_cell.angle_gamma   90.00
#
_symmetry.space_group_name_H-M   'P 1'
#
loop_
_entity.id
_entity.type
_entity.pdbx_description
1 polymer ?
#
loop_
_entity_poly.entity_id
_entity_poly.type
_entity_poly.pdbx_seq_one_letter_code
_entity_poly.pdbx_strand_id
1 'polypeptide(L)'
;MSFPPLDAVEATTTVVQLVKGGEPDEDGASLAGLRSPYGPALLDTRRCACGCVPLLASFWERLERYRPYSDGTDLWVRTCDPDAVPPLPEGASVVAAWTVSCSVA
;
A
#
# COMPACT_ATOMS: atom_id res chain seq x y z
N MET A 1 1.73 -44.06 10.07
CA MET A 1 1.09 -43.12 9.14
C MET A 1 1.90 -41.84 9.20
N SER A 2 2.76 -41.61 8.20
CA SER A 2 3.55 -40.37 8.11
C SER A 2 2.76 -39.39 7.26
N PHE A 3 2.46 -38.23 7.83
CA PHE A 3 1.94 -37.10 7.06
C PHE A 3 3.05 -36.62 6.11
N PRO A 4 2.75 -36.30 4.84
CA PRO A 4 3.74 -35.66 3.98
C PRO A 4 4.16 -34.33 4.64
N PRO A 5 5.44 -33.91 4.51
CA PRO A 5 5.82 -32.58 4.93
C PRO A 5 4.93 -31.60 4.15
N LEU A 6 4.27 -30.70 4.88
CA LEU A 6 3.59 -29.55 4.27
C LEU A 6 4.58 -28.93 3.30
N ASP A 7 4.24 -28.91 2.01
CA ASP A 7 4.93 -28.11 1.00
C ASP A 7 5.25 -26.76 1.63
N ALA A 8 6.51 -26.33 1.52
CA ALA A 8 6.96 -25.07 2.07
C ALA A 8 6.18 -23.95 1.39
N VAL A 9 5.07 -23.57 2.01
CA VAL A 9 4.24 -22.43 1.62
C VAL A 9 5.15 -21.21 1.65
N GLU A 10 5.56 -20.72 0.48
CA GLU A 10 6.31 -19.49 0.36
C GLU A 10 5.41 -18.36 0.88
N ALA A 11 5.78 -17.82 2.05
CA ALA A 11 5.11 -16.70 2.67
C ALA A 11 5.92 -15.43 2.38
N THR A 12 5.36 -14.52 1.59
CA THR A 12 5.95 -13.21 1.37
C THR A 12 5.42 -12.24 2.42
N THR A 13 6.32 -11.55 3.12
CA THR A 13 5.94 -10.48 4.06
C THR A 13 6.34 -9.12 3.49
N THR A 14 5.45 -8.14 3.58
CA THR A 14 5.67 -6.78 3.06
C THR A 14 5.14 -5.77 4.07
N VAL A 15 5.89 -4.70 4.29
CA VAL A 15 5.46 -3.55 5.09
C VAL A 15 4.83 -2.53 4.16
N VAL A 16 3.59 -2.16 4.44
CA VAL A 16 2.88 -1.07 3.74
C VAL A 16 2.85 0.13 4.66
N GLN A 17 3.39 1.25 4.21
CA GLN A 17 3.41 2.51 4.94
C GLN A 17 2.57 3.55 4.22
N LEU A 18 1.75 4.28 4.99
CA LEU A 18 1.16 5.54 4.57
C LEU A 18 2.07 6.66 5.08
N VAL A 19 2.62 7.42 4.15
CA VAL A 19 3.60 8.48 4.42
C VAL A 19 2.99 9.83 4.09
N LYS A 20 3.35 10.85 4.87
CA LYS A 20 2.95 12.24 4.69
C LYS A 20 4.16 13.15 4.52
N GLY A 21 4.09 14.03 3.53
CA GLY A 21 5.17 14.96 3.23
C GLY A 21 6.33 14.29 2.50
N GLY A 22 7.33 15.09 2.11
CA GLY A 22 8.42 14.66 1.23
C GLY A 22 7.94 14.24 -0.16
N GLU A 23 8.88 13.95 -1.06
CA GLU A 23 8.56 13.33 -2.34
C GLU A 23 8.52 11.80 -2.20
N PRO A 24 7.58 11.11 -2.89
CA PRO A 24 7.60 9.65 -2.95
C PRO A 24 8.93 9.13 -3.50
N ASP A 25 9.48 8.11 -2.84
CA ASP A 25 10.69 7.41 -3.29
C ASP A 25 10.35 6.35 -4.37
N GLU A 26 11.35 5.58 -4.78
CA GLU A 26 11.20 4.52 -5.80
C GLU A 26 10.21 3.41 -5.42
N ASP A 27 10.01 3.21 -4.12
CA ASP A 27 9.06 2.24 -3.54
C ASP A 27 7.70 2.88 -3.21
N GLY A 28 7.55 4.16 -3.52
CA GLY A 28 6.44 5.02 -3.16
C GLY A 28 5.56 5.40 -4.35
N ALA A 29 4.26 5.51 -4.10
CA ALA A 29 3.30 6.03 -5.06
C ALA A 29 2.38 7.07 -4.40
N SER A 30 2.33 8.26 -4.99
CA SER A 30 1.31 9.25 -4.63
C SER A 30 -0.07 8.76 -5.05
N LEU A 31 -1.04 8.93 -4.16
CA LEU A 31 -2.44 8.61 -4.41
C LEU A 31 -3.29 9.87 -4.69
N ALA A 32 -2.68 11.06 -4.61
CA ALA A 32 -3.35 12.34 -4.80
C ALA A 32 -3.98 12.42 -6.20
N GLY A 33 -5.26 12.81 -6.25
CA GLY A 33 -5.99 12.93 -7.52
C GLY A 33 -6.26 11.59 -8.23
N LEU A 34 -6.06 10.45 -7.55
CA LEU A 34 -6.51 9.15 -8.05
C LEU A 34 -7.96 8.89 -7.62
N ARG A 35 -8.60 7.91 -8.25
CA ARG A 35 -9.93 7.44 -7.84
C ARG A 35 -9.79 6.38 -6.75
N SER A 36 -10.60 6.48 -5.70
CA SER A 36 -10.78 5.41 -4.72
C SER A 36 -11.21 4.10 -5.42
N PRO A 37 -10.67 2.93 -5.03
CA PRO A 37 -11.15 1.64 -5.51
C PRO A 37 -12.61 1.36 -5.16
N TYR A 38 -13.15 2.02 -4.12
CA TYR A 38 -14.55 1.92 -3.68
C TYR A 38 -15.41 3.06 -4.22
N GLY A 39 -14.82 3.99 -4.97
CA GLY A 39 -15.53 5.10 -5.60
C GLY A 39 -16.35 4.65 -6.82
N PRO A 40 -17.40 5.40 -7.20
CA PRO A 40 -18.21 5.09 -8.36
C PRO A 40 -17.40 5.20 -9.67
N ALA A 41 -17.23 4.09 -10.37
CA ALA A 41 -16.39 4.02 -11.57
C ALA A 41 -16.98 4.72 -12.82
N LEU A 42 -18.31 4.89 -12.88
CA LEU A 42 -19.01 5.40 -14.08
C LEU A 42 -18.94 6.93 -14.23
N LEU A 43 -18.68 7.66 -13.14
CA LEU A 43 -18.70 9.12 -13.12
C LEU A 43 -17.30 9.73 -12.95
N ASP A 44 -16.31 8.91 -12.59
CA ASP A 44 -14.96 9.36 -12.28
C ASP A 44 -13.95 8.75 -13.26
N THR A 45 -13.48 9.60 -14.18
CA THR A 45 -12.52 9.27 -15.25
C THR A 45 -11.07 9.19 -14.75
N ARG A 46 -10.81 9.47 -13.47
CA ARG A 46 -9.46 9.37 -12.89
C ARG A 46 -9.00 7.91 -12.81
N ARG A 47 -7.68 7.70 -12.86
CA ARG A 47 -7.07 6.38 -12.72
C ARG A 47 -7.35 5.82 -11.32
N CYS A 48 -7.72 4.54 -11.21
CA CYS A 48 -7.91 3.89 -9.92
C CYS A 48 -6.59 3.81 -9.16
N ALA A 49 -6.60 4.15 -7.87
CA ALA A 49 -5.45 3.97 -6.98
C ALA A 49 -4.99 2.50 -6.92
N CYS A 50 -5.93 1.56 -7.04
CA CYS A 50 -5.67 0.13 -7.14
C CYS A 50 -4.77 -0.29 -8.31
N GLY A 51 -4.66 0.56 -9.34
CA GLY A 51 -3.78 0.33 -10.48
C GLY A 51 -2.37 0.93 -10.33
N CYS A 52 -2.05 1.54 -9.19
CA CYS A 52 -0.73 2.10 -8.88
C CYS A 52 0.06 1.23 -7.91
N VAL A 53 -0.61 0.59 -6.93
CA VAL A 53 0.04 -0.29 -5.95
C VAL A 53 -0.79 -1.56 -5.79
N PRO A 54 -0.21 -2.77 -5.91
CA PRO A 54 -0.94 -4.02 -5.72
C PRO A 54 -1.13 -4.31 -4.22
N LEU A 55 -2.15 -3.69 -3.62
CA LEU A 55 -2.54 -3.95 -2.22
C LEU A 55 -3.76 -4.86 -2.12
N LEU A 56 -3.86 -5.60 -1.01
CA LEU A 56 -5.05 -6.37 -0.66
C LEU A 56 -6.27 -5.45 -0.52
N ALA A 57 -7.47 -5.96 -0.83
CA ALA A 57 -8.71 -5.19 -0.71
C ALA A 57 -8.89 -4.58 0.69
N SER A 58 -8.63 -5.35 1.76
CA SER A 58 -8.73 -4.88 3.14
C SER A 58 -7.82 -3.69 3.47
N PHE A 59 -6.75 -3.47 2.71
CA PHE A 59 -5.89 -2.30 2.86
C PHE A 59 -6.50 -1.03 2.29
N TRP A 60 -7.10 -1.14 1.11
CA TRP A 60 -7.79 -0.03 0.49
C TRP A 60 -8.86 0.53 1.42
N GLU A 61 -9.64 -0.34 2.07
CA GLU A 61 -10.68 0.05 3.02
C GLU A 61 -10.11 0.85 4.21
N ARG A 62 -8.93 0.47 4.72
CA ARG A 62 -8.26 1.20 5.79
C ARG A 62 -7.78 2.56 5.33
N LEU A 63 -7.25 2.65 4.10
CA LEU A 63 -6.74 3.88 3.50
C LEU A 63 -7.85 4.93 3.32
N GLU A 64 -9.10 4.52 3.03
CA GLU A 64 -10.23 5.45 2.87
C GLU A 64 -10.38 6.45 4.02
N ARG A 65 -10.05 6.04 5.25
CA ARG A 65 -10.16 6.87 6.46
C ARG A 65 -9.24 8.09 6.44
N TYR A 66 -8.14 8.02 5.70
CA TYR A 66 -7.13 9.08 5.60
C TYR A 66 -7.37 10.02 4.42
N ARG A 67 -8.36 9.72 3.56
CA ARG A 67 -8.66 10.46 2.32
C ARG A 67 -7.42 10.72 1.44
N PRO A 68 -6.59 9.70 1.15
CA PRO A 68 -5.32 9.85 0.43
C PRO A 68 -5.48 10.21 -1.05
N TYR A 69 -6.72 10.30 -1.54
CA TYR A 69 -7.05 10.61 -2.92
C TYR A 69 -7.40 12.07 -3.16
N SER A 70 -7.54 12.85 -2.08
CA SER A 70 -7.94 14.25 -2.18
C SER A 70 -6.94 15.05 -3.00
N ASP A 71 -7.43 15.94 -3.87
CA ASP A 71 -6.54 16.80 -4.64
C ASP A 71 -5.65 17.63 -3.70
N GLY A 72 -4.34 17.64 -3.96
CA GLY A 72 -3.37 18.36 -3.15
C GLY A 72 -3.02 17.72 -1.81
N THR A 73 -3.43 16.47 -1.54
CA THR A 73 -2.91 15.74 -0.39
C THR A 73 -1.43 15.41 -0.57
N ASP A 74 -0.67 15.52 0.51
CA ASP A 74 0.73 15.14 0.63
C ASP A 74 0.90 13.68 1.10
N LEU A 75 -0.17 12.88 0.96
CA LEU A 75 -0.18 11.46 1.33
C LEU A 75 0.22 10.58 0.16
N TRP A 76 1.10 9.64 0.44
CA TRP A 76 1.54 8.63 -0.51
C TRP A 76 1.76 7.29 0.19
N VAL A 77 1.69 6.20 -0.56
CA VAL A 77 1.84 4.85 -0.02
C VAL A 77 3.17 4.28 -0.48
N ARG A 78 3.86 3.62 0.44
CA ARG A 78 5.15 2.97 0.21
C ARG A 78 5.08 1.50 0.60
N THR A 79 5.67 0.62 -0.19
CA THR A 79 5.77 -0.81 0.14
C THR A 79 7.23 -1.21 0.29
N CYS A 80 7.61 -1.74 1.45
CA CYS A 80 9.00 -2.12 1.75
C CYS A 80 9.08 -3.59 2.13
N ASP A 81 10.25 -4.18 1.90
CA ASP A 81 10.63 -5.43 2.54
C ASP A 81 10.81 -5.20 4.06
N PRO A 82 10.30 -6.09 4.93
CA PRO A 82 10.44 -5.94 6.38
C PRO A 82 11.89 -5.96 6.88
N ASP A 83 12.78 -6.67 6.19
CA ASP A 83 14.20 -6.81 6.57
C ASP A 83 15.06 -5.67 5.99
N ALA A 84 14.54 -4.95 4.99
CA ALA A 84 15.20 -3.84 4.34
C ALA A 84 14.24 -2.66 4.15
N VAL A 85 13.95 -1.93 5.24
CA VAL A 85 13.16 -0.69 5.18
C VAL A 85 14.09 0.50 4.95
N PRO A 86 14.10 1.14 3.75
CA PRO A 86 14.90 2.34 3.52
C PRO A 86 14.52 3.47 4.50
N PRO A 87 15.44 4.42 4.78
CA PRO A 87 15.08 5.63 5.52
C PRO A 87 13.97 6.40 4.78
N LEU A 88 13.23 7.21 5.53
CA LEU A 88 12.24 8.12 4.93
C LEU A 88 12.97 9.29 4.23
N PRO A 89 12.44 9.78 3.10
CA PRO A 89 12.96 10.98 2.46
C PRO A 89 12.79 12.23 3.35
N GLU A 90 13.54 13.28 3.04
CA GLU A 90 13.51 14.52 3.83
C GLU A 90 12.09 15.13 3.87
N GLY A 91 11.66 15.54 5.06
CA GLY A 91 10.32 16.12 5.28
C GLY A 91 9.18 15.10 5.27
N ALA A 92 9.46 13.81 5.12
CA ALA A 92 8.47 12.75 5.18
C ALA A 92 8.29 12.17 6.59
N SER A 93 7.08 11.72 6.90
CA SER A 93 6.72 11.07 8.17
C SER A 93 5.72 9.94 7.95
N VAL A 94 5.89 8.83 8.64
CA VAL A 94 4.93 7.72 8.59
C VAL A 94 3.71 8.08 9.43
N VAL A 95 2.55 8.08 8.77
CA VAL A 95 1.24 8.28 9.40
C VAL A 95 0.69 6.97 9.96
N ALA A 96 0.87 5.89 9.19
CA ALA A 96 0.45 4.56 9.57
C ALA A 96 1.32 3.52 8.85
N ALA A 97 1.56 2.39 9.50
CA ALA A 97 2.28 1.27 8.90
C ALA A 97 1.61 -0.04 9.29
N TRP A 98 1.66 -1.00 8.38
CA TRP A 98 1.11 -2.33 8.59
C TRP A 98 2.00 -3.38 7.95
N THR A 99 2.13 -4.52 8.62
CA THR A 99 2.82 -5.68 8.08
C THR A 99 1.80 -6.65 7.50
N VAL A 100 2.05 -7.11 6.28
CA VAL A 100 1.19 -8.03 5.54
C VAL A 100 1.99 -9.27 5.21
N SER A 101 1.46 -10.45 5.56
CA SER A 101 2.04 -11.72 5.18
C SER A 101 1.05 -12.45 4.27
N CYS A 102 1.49 -12.78 3.06
CA CYS A 102 0.73 -13.56 2.09
C CYS A 102 1.39 -14.92 1.93
N SER A 103 0.64 -15.98 2.23
CA SER A 103 1.02 -17.37 1.94
C SER A 103 0.37 -17.82 0.64
N VAL A 104 1.15 -18.36 -0.29
CA VAL A 104 0.61 -19.02 -1.49
C VAL A 104 0.30 -20.49 -1.13
N ALA A 105 -0.99 -20.82 -1.08
CA ALA A 105 -1.48 -22.17 -0.80
C ALA A 105 -1.71 -22.99 -2.08
#